data_AF-A0A372DYI3-F1
#
_entry.id   AF-A0A372DYI3-F1
#
_cell.length_a   1.000
_cell.length_b   1.000
_cell.length_c   1.000
_cell.angle_alpha   90.00
_cell.angle_beta   90.00
_cell.angle_gamma   90.00
#
_symmetry.space_group_name_H-M   'P 1'
#
loop_
_entity.id
_entity.type
_entity.pdbx_description
1 polymer ?
#
loop_
_entity_poly.entity_id
_entity_poly.type
_entity_poly.pdbx_seq_one_letter_code
_entity_poly.pdbx_strand_id
1 'polypeptide(L)'
;MSKRHKQVYHASDMLMQGLKEYRIKQKKEMENIKGIKVFDPSSQPFNNKKETSSFKLSERIVNSDTEAIEDSDIYIIDLPISGNGGLGTTMETSQIFQMKREAKETVNRLKEIQSKYKNTTSIYQELQDIINEETEKLNKKVLIYSSDIRWSTTDMNDHMDRVPYSFNAYVYGVALDLTKGKGIISWEEVLEELEKLGASNNE
;
A
#
# COMPACT_ATOMS: atom_id res chain seq x y z
N MET A 1 9.04 -9.90 23.96
CA MET A 1 9.35 -9.80 22.52
C MET A 1 9.67 -8.34 22.21
N SER A 2 10.80 -8.07 21.55
CA SER A 2 11.12 -6.70 21.11
C SER A 2 10.06 -6.25 20.11
N LYS A 3 9.40 -5.11 20.36
CA LYS A 3 8.32 -4.58 19.51
C LYS A 3 8.90 -4.23 18.14
N ARG A 4 8.56 -5.01 17.11
CA ARG A 4 9.01 -4.78 15.72
C ARG A 4 8.37 -3.50 15.20
N HIS A 5 9.14 -2.67 14.49
CA HIS A 5 8.60 -1.51 13.78
C HIS A 5 7.60 -1.98 12.70
N LYS A 6 6.54 -1.22 12.47
CA LYS A 6 5.64 -1.48 11.33
C LYS A 6 6.33 -1.04 10.06
N GLN A 7 6.45 -1.96 9.11
CA GLN A 7 7.04 -1.72 7.81
C GLN A 7 6.00 -1.08 6.90
N VAL A 8 6.31 0.10 6.36
CA VAL A 8 5.48 0.84 5.41
C VAL A 8 6.04 0.65 4.01
N TYR A 9 5.18 0.28 3.06
CA TYR A 9 5.47 0.38 1.63
C TYR A 9 4.82 1.65 1.07
N HIS A 10 5.64 2.56 0.54
CA HIS A 10 5.18 3.83 -0.03
C HIS A 10 5.21 3.78 -1.56
N ALA A 11 4.08 3.40 -2.15
CA ALA A 11 3.89 3.33 -3.60
C ALA A 11 3.70 4.75 -4.15
N SER A 12 4.67 5.25 -4.90
CA SER A 12 4.61 6.60 -5.49
C SER A 12 5.56 6.78 -6.66
N ASP A 13 5.20 7.69 -7.58
CA ASP A 13 6.08 8.05 -8.69
C ASP A 13 7.31 8.84 -8.18
N MET A 14 8.49 8.49 -8.73
CA MET A 14 9.80 9.04 -8.40
C MET A 14 10.63 9.41 -9.64
N LEU A 15 10.04 9.37 -10.83
CA LEU A 15 10.79 9.57 -12.08
C LEU A 15 11.12 11.05 -12.36
N MET A 16 10.37 11.98 -11.77
CA MET A 16 10.62 13.43 -11.91
C MET A 16 11.34 14.00 -10.68
N GLN A 17 12.23 14.98 -10.88
CA GLN A 17 13.04 15.56 -9.80
C GLN A 17 12.20 16.11 -8.65
N GLY A 18 11.14 16.87 -8.95
CA GLY A 18 10.25 17.41 -7.91
C GLY A 18 9.53 16.32 -7.13
N LEU A 19 9.12 15.23 -7.79
CA LEU A 19 8.50 14.08 -7.12
C LEU A 19 9.50 13.35 -6.24
N LYS A 20 10.74 13.15 -6.72
CA LYS A 20 11.82 12.54 -5.95
C LYS A 20 12.13 13.34 -4.68
N GLU A 21 12.28 14.66 -4.78
CA GLU A 21 12.50 15.55 -3.62
C GLU A 21 11.34 15.46 -2.63
N TYR A 22 10.11 15.40 -3.15
CA TYR A 22 8.93 15.23 -2.32
C TYR A 22 8.90 13.87 -1.61
N ARG A 23 9.29 12.76 -2.27
CA ARG A 23 9.38 11.43 -1.60
C ARG A 23 10.44 11.40 -0.50
N ILE A 24 11.57 12.07 -0.69
CA ILE A 24 12.58 12.20 0.36
C ILE A 24 12.01 12.93 1.58
N LYS A 25 11.26 14.02 1.36
CA LYS A 25 10.58 14.74 2.44
C LYS A 25 9.57 13.84 3.15
N GLN A 26 8.69 13.18 2.40
CA GLN A 26 7.64 12.32 2.95
C GLN A 26 8.21 11.13 3.73
N LYS A 27 9.25 10.50 3.21
CA LYS A 27 10.00 9.44 3.92
C LYS A 27 10.48 9.95 5.28
N LYS A 28 11.10 11.13 5.32
CA LYS A 28 11.61 11.72 6.55
C LYS A 28 10.50 12.03 7.55
N GLU A 29 9.36 12.52 7.09
CA GLU A 29 8.18 12.78 7.92
C GLU A 29 7.63 11.48 8.53
N MET A 30 7.50 10.42 7.73
CA MET A 30 7.06 9.11 8.21
C MET A 30 8.05 8.44 9.16
N GLU A 31 9.37 8.53 8.89
CA GLU A 31 10.41 7.94 9.75
C GLU A 31 10.58 8.67 11.09
N ASN A 32 10.08 9.91 11.21
CA ASN A 32 10.02 10.61 12.50
C ASN A 32 8.93 10.04 13.42
N ILE A 33 8.00 9.23 12.90
CA ILE A 33 6.92 8.62 13.68
C ILE A 33 7.47 7.37 14.38
N LYS A 34 7.41 7.36 15.72
CA LYS A 34 7.89 6.24 16.53
C LYS A 34 7.18 4.93 16.14
N GLY A 35 7.96 3.88 15.90
CA GLY A 35 7.45 2.55 15.58
C GLY A 35 7.12 2.35 14.10
N ILE A 36 7.40 3.32 13.23
CA ILE A 36 7.28 3.22 11.78
C ILE A 36 8.67 3.06 11.15
N LYS A 37 8.75 2.21 10.12
CA LYS A 37 9.93 2.08 9.25
C LYS A 37 9.45 2.07 7.81
N VAL A 38 10.02 2.93 6.96
CA VAL A 38 9.61 3.06 5.56
C VAL A 38 10.51 2.22 4.67
N PHE A 39 9.92 1.44 3.76
CA PHE A 39 10.65 0.77 2.69
C PHE A 39 10.98 1.82 1.63
N ASP A 40 12.25 1.90 1.26
CA ASP A 40 12.73 2.85 0.27
C ASP A 40 13.23 2.09 -0.97
N PRO A 41 12.42 2.01 -2.04
CA PRO A 41 12.85 1.37 -3.29
C PRO A 41 14.11 2.03 -3.87
N SER A 42 14.31 3.34 -3.66
CA SER A 42 15.47 4.07 -4.20
C SER A 42 16.79 3.73 -3.51
N SER A 43 16.73 3.18 -2.29
CA SER A 43 17.90 2.72 -1.53
C SER A 43 18.39 1.32 -1.89
N GLN A 44 17.67 0.63 -2.78
CA GLN A 44 18.01 -0.73 -3.18
C GLN A 44 19.34 -0.79 -3.95
N PRO A 45 20.15 -1.85 -3.78
CA PRO A 45 21.49 -1.96 -4.38
C PRO A 45 21.50 -1.77 -5.90
N PHE A 46 20.44 -2.22 -6.58
CA PHE A 46 20.32 -2.13 -8.03
C PHE A 46 20.02 -0.73 -8.58
N ASN A 47 19.70 0.24 -7.71
CA ASN A 47 19.50 1.63 -8.09
C ASN A 47 20.81 2.44 -8.13
N ASN A 48 21.95 1.84 -7.76
CA ASN A 48 23.26 2.43 -8.03
C ASN A 48 23.62 2.24 -9.52
N LYS A 49 23.21 3.20 -10.35
CA LYS A 49 23.42 3.20 -11.82
C LYS A 49 24.89 3.09 -12.25
N LYS A 50 25.86 3.36 -11.35
CA LYS A 50 27.30 3.26 -11.65
C LYS A 50 27.87 1.86 -11.44
N GLU A 51 27.23 1.02 -10.62
CA GLU A 51 27.76 -0.27 -10.19
C GLU A 51 26.85 -1.45 -10.55
N THR A 52 25.61 -1.18 -10.97
CA THR A 52 24.62 -2.24 -11.20
C THR A 52 24.66 -2.75 -12.63
N SER A 53 24.91 -4.05 -12.79
CA SER A 53 24.71 -4.76 -14.05
C SER A 53 23.27 -4.60 -14.56
N SER A 54 23.09 -4.31 -15.85
CA SER A 54 21.76 -4.25 -16.49
C SER A 54 21.11 -5.63 -16.67
N PHE A 55 21.85 -6.72 -16.44
CA PHE A 55 21.34 -8.07 -16.57
C PHE A 55 20.13 -8.31 -15.64
N LYS A 56 18.99 -8.70 -16.22
CA LYS A 56 17.73 -8.96 -15.50
C LYS A 56 17.33 -7.86 -14.51
N LEU A 57 17.56 -6.58 -14.86
CA LEU A 57 17.28 -5.47 -13.96
C LEU A 57 15.78 -5.36 -13.64
N SER A 58 14.92 -5.43 -14.66
CA SER A 58 13.47 -5.32 -14.50
C SER A 58 12.90 -6.45 -13.64
N GLU A 59 13.37 -7.69 -13.81
CA GLU A 59 12.95 -8.84 -13.03
C GLU A 59 13.37 -8.71 -11.56
N ARG A 60 14.56 -8.17 -11.29
CA ARG A 60 15.02 -7.91 -9.92
C ARG A 60 14.21 -6.81 -9.24
N ILE A 61 13.83 -5.76 -9.98
CA ILE A 61 12.95 -4.70 -9.48
C ILE A 61 11.59 -5.29 -9.10
N VAL A 62 10.96 -6.03 -10.02
CA VAL A 62 9.64 -6.64 -9.77
C VAL A 62 9.68 -7.58 -8.56
N ASN A 63 10.71 -8.43 -8.44
CA ASN A 63 10.84 -9.32 -7.30
C ASN A 63 11.03 -8.55 -5.99
N SER A 64 11.94 -7.57 -5.97
CA SER A 64 12.22 -6.78 -4.77
C SER A 64 11.00 -5.98 -4.31
N ASP A 65 10.27 -5.37 -5.23
CA ASP A 65 9.10 -4.56 -4.90
C ASP A 65 7.93 -5.45 -4.48
N THR A 66 7.78 -6.64 -5.09
CA THR A 66 6.78 -7.64 -4.69
C THR A 66 7.05 -8.15 -3.27
N GLU A 67 8.28 -8.57 -2.97
CA GLU A 67 8.68 -8.99 -1.62
C GLU A 67 8.42 -7.87 -0.60
N ALA A 68 8.75 -6.62 -0.94
CA ALA A 68 8.51 -5.48 -0.07
C ALA A 68 7.00 -5.22 0.17
N ILE A 69 6.15 -5.41 -0.83
CA ILE A 69 4.69 -5.35 -0.68
C ILE A 69 4.22 -6.49 0.26
N GLU A 70 4.71 -7.70 0.06
CA GLU A 70 4.34 -8.88 0.86
C GLU A 70 4.82 -8.78 2.31
N ASP A 71 5.96 -8.16 2.57
CA ASP A 71 6.55 -8.01 3.91
C ASP A 71 6.05 -6.79 4.70
N SER A 72 5.34 -5.88 4.03
CA SER A 72 4.86 -4.63 4.66
C SER A 72 3.58 -4.81 5.46
N ASP A 73 3.48 -4.06 6.55
CA ASP A 73 2.33 -4.02 7.46
C ASP A 73 1.30 -2.97 7.01
N ILE A 74 1.78 -1.91 6.36
CA ILE A 74 1.01 -0.73 5.96
C ILE A 74 1.38 -0.35 4.52
N TYR A 75 0.36 -0.07 3.71
CA TYR A 75 0.51 0.48 2.37
C TYR A 75 0.10 1.95 2.36
N ILE A 76 0.96 2.79 1.79
CA ILE A 76 0.66 4.19 1.50
C ILE A 76 0.81 4.40 0.01
N ILE A 77 -0.24 4.89 -0.63
CA ILE A 77 -0.32 4.99 -2.08
C ILE A 77 -0.57 6.45 -2.46
N ASP A 78 0.33 7.02 -3.26
CA ASP A 78 0.08 8.26 -3.97
C ASP A 78 -0.67 7.97 -5.27
N LEU A 79 -2.00 8.07 -5.23
CA LEU A 79 -2.82 7.65 -6.36
C LEU A 79 -2.61 8.61 -7.54
N PRO A 80 -2.14 8.11 -8.69
CA PRO A 80 -1.96 8.95 -9.85
C PRO A 80 -3.31 9.28 -10.47
N ILE A 81 -3.39 10.49 -10.98
CA ILE A 81 -4.52 11.02 -11.73
C ILE A 81 -4.45 10.58 -13.21
N SER A 82 -5.58 10.59 -13.92
CA SER A 82 -5.66 10.11 -15.31
C SER A 82 -4.70 10.83 -16.25
N GLY A 83 -3.62 10.17 -16.70
CA GLY A 83 -2.68 10.72 -17.69
C GLY A 83 -1.42 11.37 -17.12
N ASN A 84 -1.16 11.26 -15.82
CA ASN A 84 0.06 11.78 -15.19
C ASN A 84 0.86 10.62 -14.56
N GLY A 85 1.97 10.21 -15.20
CA GLY A 85 2.97 9.30 -14.62
C GLY A 85 2.41 8.07 -13.90
N GLY A 86 3.17 7.56 -12.92
CA GLY A 86 2.64 6.63 -11.90
C GLY A 86 2.12 5.27 -12.36
N LEU A 87 2.49 4.78 -13.55
CA LEU A 87 2.08 3.45 -14.03
C LEU A 87 2.52 2.34 -13.07
N GLY A 88 3.73 2.43 -12.52
CA GLY A 88 4.23 1.51 -11.49
C GLY A 88 3.34 1.50 -10.26
N THR A 89 3.03 2.68 -9.71
CA THR A 89 2.13 2.84 -8.56
C THR A 89 0.72 2.29 -8.83
N THR A 90 0.20 2.44 -10.05
CA THR A 90 -1.10 1.86 -10.42
C THR A 90 -1.04 0.33 -10.46
N MET A 91 0.06 -0.23 -10.96
CA MET A 91 0.30 -1.68 -10.97
C MET A 91 0.43 -2.25 -9.55
N GLU A 92 1.22 -1.60 -8.69
CA GLU A 92 1.39 -1.96 -7.27
C GLU A 92 0.05 -1.90 -6.52
N THR A 93 -0.75 -0.85 -6.75
CA THR A 93 -2.11 -0.72 -6.20
C THR A 93 -2.99 -1.88 -6.62
N SER A 94 -2.91 -2.29 -7.89
CA SER A 94 -3.66 -3.41 -8.45
C SER A 94 -3.21 -4.76 -7.86
N GLN A 95 -1.91 -4.94 -7.63
CA GLN A 95 -1.36 -6.12 -6.95
C GLN A 95 -1.87 -6.22 -5.51
N ILE A 96 -1.84 -5.12 -4.75
CA ILE A 96 -2.37 -5.08 -3.38
C ILE A 96 -3.87 -5.40 -3.36
N PHE A 97 -4.63 -4.84 -4.30
CA PHE A 97 -6.06 -5.14 -4.46
C PHE A 97 -6.31 -6.62 -4.74
N GLN A 98 -5.62 -7.20 -5.72
CA GLN A 98 -5.80 -8.59 -6.08
C GLN A 98 -5.39 -9.54 -4.94
N MET A 99 -4.24 -9.27 -4.29
CA MET A 99 -3.76 -10.04 -3.14
C MET A 99 -4.80 -10.08 -2.01
N LYS A 100 -5.42 -8.94 -1.68
CA LYS A 100 -6.48 -8.90 -0.65
C LYS A 100 -7.77 -9.60 -1.09
N ARG A 101 -8.13 -9.52 -2.36
CA ARG A 101 -9.30 -10.25 -2.87
C ARG A 101 -9.11 -11.76 -2.80
N GLU A 102 -7.96 -12.25 -3.24
CA GLU A 102 -7.61 -13.68 -3.19
C GLU A 102 -7.55 -14.19 -1.76
N ALA A 103 -6.95 -13.44 -0.84
CA ALA A 103 -6.94 -13.77 0.58
C ALA A 103 -8.36 -13.90 1.14
N LYS A 104 -9.27 -12.99 0.75
CA LYS A 104 -10.67 -13.02 1.21
C LYS A 104 -11.42 -14.25 0.70
N GLU A 105 -11.28 -14.55 -0.58
CA GLU A 105 -11.88 -15.74 -1.20
C GLU A 105 -11.34 -17.03 -0.58
N THR A 106 -10.03 -17.07 -0.32
CA THR A 106 -9.35 -18.20 0.33
C THR A 106 -9.84 -18.40 1.75
N VAL A 107 -9.90 -17.34 2.57
CA VAL A 107 -10.43 -17.41 3.95
C VAL A 107 -11.87 -17.93 3.96
N ASN A 108 -12.72 -17.46 3.06
CA ASN A 108 -14.11 -17.91 2.99
C ASN A 108 -14.20 -19.41 2.69
N ARG A 109 -13.46 -19.88 1.67
CA ARG A 109 -13.42 -21.29 1.29
C ARG A 109 -12.85 -22.18 2.40
N LEU A 110 -11.78 -21.74 3.07
CA LEU A 110 -11.16 -22.50 4.16
C LEU A 110 -12.07 -22.59 5.37
N LYS A 111 -12.81 -21.52 5.73
CA LYS A 111 -13.81 -21.57 6.82
C LYS A 111 -14.94 -22.55 6.52
N GLU A 112 -15.41 -22.62 5.28
CA GLU A 112 -16.40 -23.62 4.86
C GLU A 112 -15.87 -25.04 5.01
N ILE A 113 -14.62 -25.30 4.60
CA ILE A 113 -13.97 -26.61 4.75
C ILE A 113 -13.78 -26.93 6.23
N GLN A 114 -13.18 -26.03 7.00
CA GLN A 114 -12.90 -26.19 8.43
C GLN A 114 -14.17 -26.54 9.22
N SER A 115 -15.32 -25.96 8.84
CA SER A 115 -16.60 -26.26 9.47
C SER A 115 -17.04 -27.74 9.34
N LYS A 116 -16.57 -28.45 8.31
CA LYS A 116 -16.84 -29.88 8.06
C LYS A 116 -15.92 -30.82 8.86
N TYR A 117 -14.77 -30.33 9.33
CA TYR A 117 -13.74 -31.11 10.03
C TYR A 117 -13.61 -30.74 11.51
N LYS A 118 -14.66 -30.17 12.13
CA LYS A 118 -14.66 -29.77 13.56
C LYS A 118 -14.27 -30.85 14.54
N ASN A 119 -14.47 -32.13 14.19
CA ASN A 119 -14.15 -33.28 15.04
C ASN A 119 -12.72 -33.81 14.85
N THR A 120 -11.95 -33.26 13.90
CA THR A 120 -10.57 -33.69 13.60
C THR A 120 -9.60 -32.57 14.00
N THR A 121 -9.08 -32.64 15.23
CA THR A 121 -8.29 -31.55 15.84
C THR A 121 -7.08 -31.13 15.00
N SER A 122 -6.33 -32.07 14.41
CA SER A 122 -5.14 -31.75 13.61
C SER A 122 -5.48 -30.95 12.35
N ILE A 123 -6.41 -31.46 11.53
CA ILE A 123 -6.87 -30.78 10.30
C ILE A 123 -7.50 -29.42 10.63
N TYR A 124 -8.27 -29.34 11.73
CA TYR A 124 -8.87 -28.08 12.15
C TYR A 124 -7.82 -27.02 12.47
N GLN A 125 -6.75 -27.40 13.18
CA GLN A 125 -5.63 -26.52 13.55
C GLN A 125 -4.83 -26.07 12.32
N GLU A 126 -4.47 -27.00 11.43
CA GLU A 126 -3.76 -26.66 10.18
C GLU A 126 -4.56 -25.66 9.33
N LEU A 127 -5.87 -25.86 9.20
CA LEU A 127 -6.74 -24.90 8.50
C LEU A 127 -6.83 -23.57 9.22
N GLN A 128 -6.82 -23.57 10.56
CA GLN A 128 -6.88 -22.34 11.35
C GLN A 128 -5.62 -21.49 11.14
N ASP A 129 -4.46 -22.11 11.08
CA ASP A 129 -3.18 -21.42 10.88
C ASP A 129 -3.16 -20.72 9.51
N ILE A 130 -3.56 -21.43 8.44
CA ILE A 130 -3.66 -20.83 7.10
C ILE A 130 -4.71 -19.70 7.06
N ILE A 131 -5.86 -19.88 7.73
CA ILE A 131 -6.88 -18.83 7.84
C ILE A 131 -6.30 -17.59 8.53
N ASN A 132 -5.50 -17.76 9.57
CA ASN A 132 -4.88 -16.65 10.29
C ASN A 132 -3.90 -15.90 9.38
N GLU A 133 -3.02 -16.60 8.67
CA GLU A 133 -2.06 -16.00 7.72
C GLU A 133 -2.76 -15.21 6.61
N GLU A 134 -3.80 -15.76 5.98
CA GLU A 134 -4.56 -15.04 4.96
C GLU A 134 -5.35 -13.86 5.55
N THR A 135 -5.86 -14.00 6.78
CA THR A 135 -6.55 -12.91 7.48
C THR A 135 -5.59 -11.77 7.83
N GLU A 136 -4.32 -12.05 8.12
CA GLU A 136 -3.31 -11.01 8.31
C GLU A 136 -3.13 -10.15 7.05
N LYS A 137 -3.07 -10.76 5.86
CA LYS A 137 -3.01 -10.04 4.57
C LYS A 137 -4.19 -9.09 4.38
N LEU A 138 -5.41 -9.52 4.77
CA LEU A 138 -6.61 -8.69 4.72
C LEU A 138 -6.55 -7.48 5.67
N ASN A 139 -5.94 -7.68 6.83
CA ASN A 139 -5.89 -6.70 7.91
C ASN A 139 -4.79 -5.64 7.72
N LYS A 140 -3.84 -5.85 6.80
CA LYS A 140 -2.84 -4.84 6.42
C LYS A 140 -3.52 -3.52 6.08
N LYS A 141 -3.07 -2.42 6.67
CA LYS A 141 -3.70 -1.10 6.50
C LYS A 141 -3.36 -0.55 5.11
N VAL A 142 -4.32 0.09 4.46
CA VAL A 142 -4.10 0.84 3.22
C VAL A 142 -4.54 2.28 3.45
N LEU A 143 -3.65 3.21 3.13
CA LEU A 143 -3.87 4.65 3.15
C LEU A 143 -3.60 5.18 1.74
N ILE A 144 -4.51 5.98 1.21
CA ILE A 144 -4.41 6.50 -0.16
C ILE A 144 -4.54 8.01 -0.10
N TYR A 145 -3.56 8.71 -0.66
CA TYR A 145 -3.59 10.16 -0.81
C TYR A 145 -3.32 10.51 -2.27
N SER A 146 -3.39 11.79 -2.62
CA SER A 146 -2.96 12.27 -3.93
C SER A 146 -2.11 13.53 -3.78
N SER A 147 -0.98 13.56 -4.49
CA SER A 147 -0.11 14.73 -4.61
C SER A 147 -0.63 15.77 -5.61
N ASP A 148 -1.76 15.52 -6.28
CA ASP A 148 -2.38 16.53 -7.14
C ASP A 148 -2.99 17.65 -6.30
N ILE A 149 -2.38 18.84 -6.37
CA ILE A 149 -2.80 20.05 -5.65
C ILE A 149 -4.23 20.50 -5.99
N ARG A 150 -4.81 20.03 -7.09
CA ARG A 150 -6.20 20.33 -7.46
C ARG A 150 -7.20 19.60 -6.58
N TRP A 151 -6.82 18.43 -6.05
CA TRP A 151 -7.69 17.65 -5.17
C TRP A 151 -8.07 18.44 -3.90
N SER A 152 -7.12 19.16 -3.31
CA SER A 152 -7.34 19.94 -2.09
C SER A 152 -7.89 21.35 -2.31
N THR A 153 -8.11 21.76 -3.56
CA THR A 153 -8.45 23.16 -3.91
C THR A 153 -9.76 23.30 -4.69
N THR A 154 -10.43 22.19 -5.04
CA THR A 154 -11.67 22.27 -5.82
C THR A 154 -12.87 22.38 -4.88
N ASP A 155 -13.44 23.58 -4.79
CA ASP A 155 -14.86 23.75 -4.45
C ASP A 155 -15.64 23.05 -5.57
N MET A 156 -16.12 21.81 -5.32
CA MET A 156 -16.74 20.94 -6.35
C MET A 156 -18.10 21.47 -6.84
N ASN A 157 -18.45 22.70 -6.48
CA ASN A 157 -19.65 23.40 -6.88
C ASN A 157 -19.43 24.10 -8.24
N ASP A 158 -19.73 23.38 -9.31
CA ASP A 158 -20.53 23.92 -10.43
C ASP A 158 -19.89 24.94 -11.41
N HIS A 159 -18.63 24.70 -11.84
CA HIS A 159 -18.07 25.39 -13.02
C HIS A 159 -17.56 24.38 -14.06
N MET A 160 -18.41 24.09 -15.06
CA MET A 160 -18.18 23.12 -16.13
C MET A 160 -16.93 23.40 -17.00
N ASP A 161 -16.41 24.64 -16.97
CA ASP A 161 -15.17 25.04 -17.66
C ASP A 161 -13.89 24.62 -16.90
N ARG A 162 -14.02 24.19 -15.64
CA ARG A 162 -12.96 23.59 -14.82
C ARG A 162 -13.41 22.19 -14.40
N VAL A 163 -13.48 21.25 -15.36
CA VAL A 163 -13.62 19.84 -14.98
C VAL A 163 -12.43 19.49 -14.08
N PRO A 164 -12.64 19.18 -12.78
CA PRO A 164 -11.53 18.77 -11.93
C PRO A 164 -10.96 17.52 -12.55
N TYR A 165 -9.67 17.57 -12.82
CA TYR A 165 -8.92 16.45 -13.32
C TYR A 165 -9.17 15.25 -12.40
N SER A 166 -9.85 14.23 -12.92
CA SER A 166 -10.41 13.17 -12.10
C SER A 166 -9.58 11.89 -12.21
N PHE A 167 -9.63 11.10 -11.15
CA PHE A 167 -9.12 9.74 -11.18
C PHE A 167 -9.91 8.92 -12.20
N ASN A 168 -9.24 7.97 -12.83
CA ASN A 168 -9.95 6.96 -13.60
C ASN A 168 -10.95 6.26 -12.66
N ALA A 169 -12.20 6.11 -13.09
CA ALA A 169 -13.28 5.61 -12.23
C ALA A 169 -13.01 4.21 -11.66
N TYR A 170 -12.35 3.33 -12.44
CA TYR A 170 -11.97 2.01 -11.97
C TYR A 170 -10.87 2.09 -10.90
N VAL A 171 -9.85 2.91 -11.14
CA VAL A 171 -8.75 3.16 -10.18
C VAL A 171 -9.30 3.75 -8.87
N TYR A 172 -10.25 4.69 -8.96
CA TYR A 172 -10.92 5.24 -7.78
C TYR A 172 -11.80 4.20 -7.07
N GLY A 173 -12.50 3.34 -7.80
CA GLY A 173 -13.26 2.23 -7.24
C GLY A 173 -12.38 1.24 -6.46
N VAL A 174 -11.19 0.92 -6.99
CA VAL A 174 -10.19 0.12 -6.28
C VAL A 174 -9.72 0.82 -5.01
N ALA A 175 -9.48 2.14 -5.06
CA ALA A 175 -9.10 2.92 -3.89
C ALA A 175 -10.18 2.86 -2.79
N LEU A 176 -11.46 3.00 -3.16
CA LEU A 176 -12.58 2.87 -2.23
C LEU A 176 -12.66 1.47 -1.61
N ASP A 177 -12.48 0.40 -2.40
CA ASP A 177 -12.50 -0.97 -1.88
C ASP A 177 -11.38 -1.21 -0.85
N LEU A 178 -10.14 -0.88 -1.23
CA LEU A 178 -8.95 -1.05 -0.39
C LEU A 178 -9.04 -0.28 0.94
N THR A 179 -9.71 0.87 0.93
CA THR A 179 -9.86 1.78 2.08
C THR A 179 -11.20 1.65 2.79
N LYS A 180 -12.02 0.63 2.45
CA LYS A 180 -13.35 0.39 3.04
C LYS A 180 -14.27 1.61 2.95
N GLY A 181 -14.26 2.29 1.81
CA GLY A 181 -15.10 3.44 1.49
C GLY A 181 -14.53 4.80 1.91
N LYS A 182 -13.38 4.86 2.60
CA LYS A 182 -12.77 6.16 2.99
C LYS A 182 -12.24 6.93 1.77
N GLY A 183 -11.72 6.23 0.77
CA GLY A 183 -11.19 6.83 -0.44
C GLY A 183 -9.85 7.54 -0.20
N ILE A 184 -9.73 8.76 -0.73
CA ILE A 184 -8.49 9.54 -0.76
C ILE A 184 -8.49 10.53 0.39
N ILE A 185 -7.40 10.54 1.16
CA ILE A 185 -7.18 11.43 2.32
C ILE A 185 -6.04 12.42 2.06
N SER A 186 -5.94 13.45 2.89
CA SER A 186 -4.81 14.38 2.88
C SER A 186 -3.51 13.71 3.37
N TRP A 187 -2.36 14.32 3.06
CA TRP A 187 -1.07 13.84 3.58
C TRP A 187 -0.99 13.97 5.10
N GLU A 188 -1.57 15.03 5.66
CA GLU A 188 -1.67 15.27 7.09
C GLU A 188 -2.45 14.13 7.77
N GLU A 189 -3.59 13.72 7.21
CA GLU A 189 -4.34 12.56 7.70
C GLU A 189 -3.57 11.24 7.58
N VAL A 190 -2.69 11.09 6.57
CA VAL A 190 -1.80 9.92 6.47
C VAL A 190 -0.87 9.87 7.68
N LEU A 191 -0.23 11.00 8.02
CA LEU A 191 0.66 11.10 9.17
C LEU A 191 -0.08 10.83 10.48
N GLU A 192 -1.27 11.39 10.68
CA GLU A 192 -2.11 11.13 11.86
C GLU A 192 -2.47 9.64 12.01
N GLU A 193 -2.82 8.96 10.90
CA GLU A 193 -3.10 7.53 10.93
C GLU A 193 -1.84 6.70 11.25
N LEU A 194 -0.69 7.09 10.73
CA LEU A 194 0.59 6.45 11.06
C LEU A 194 0.97 6.64 12.54
N GLU A 195 0.75 7.81 13.12
CA GLU A 195 0.98 8.06 14.55
C GLU A 195 0.13 7.12 15.42
N LYS A 196 -1.15 6.96 15.09
CA LYS A 196 -2.03 5.99 15.78
C LYS A 196 -1.51 4.56 15.67
N LEU A 197 -1.10 4.15 14.46
CA LEU A 197 -0.60 2.80 14.19
C LEU A 197 0.75 2.54 14.88
N GLY A 198 1.64 3.53 14.93
CA GLY A 198 2.91 3.49 15.64
C GLY A 198 2.74 3.48 17.16
N ALA A 199 1.77 4.23 17.69
CA ALA A 199 1.42 4.24 19.11
C ALA A 199 0.81 2.91 19.58
N SER A 200 0.00 2.26 18.74
CA SER A 200 -0.60 0.93 19.00
C SER A 200 0.46 -0.16 19.22
N ASN A 201 1.70 0.05 18.77
CA ASN A 201 2.81 -0.85 19.08
C ASN A 201 3.40 -0.62 20.48
N ASN A 202 3.03 0.44 21.23
CA ASN A 202 3.62 0.78 22.55
C ASN A 202 2.78 0.31 23.76
N GLU A 203 1.52 -0.05 23.58
CA GLU A 203 0.69 -0.77 24.57
C GLU A 203 0.96 -2.28 24.50
#